data_AF-A0A556MWV3-F1
#
_entry.id   AF-A0A556MWV3-F1
#
_cell.length_a   1.000
_cell.length_b   1.000
_cell.length_c   1.000
_cell.angle_alpha   90.00
_cell.angle_beta   90.00
_cell.angle_gamma   90.00
#
_symmetry.space_group_name_H-M   'P 1'
#
loop_
_entity.id
_entity.type
_entity.pdbx_description
1 polymer ?
#
loop_
_entity_poly.entity_id
_entity_poly.type
_entity_poly.pdbx_seq_one_letter_code
_entity_poly.pdbx_strand_id
1 'polypeptide(L)'
;MLRQQFKREELPMEQLQQLGLADWNVLHIDDDDLTALLAGRRTDMLRLENLEQQGLHIPALDAKLSLRRNDDGKVELLAHPIYKFAEGPEYLTDTEKEALEKGEAVNVLKTLTDGEGDKREVLVEFDKETNEFIEVDTGKIFPPEEINGVPLTKEQKKNYRKGKEVETEDGTTIQYSAQDKHAIRANKLALIASVLIDGGVSYVLFKGLNALFNKKQEAAPGKNFQQALEKMRAAEARQAAPAVKAEPGEDEEQAETISR
;
A
#
# COMPACT_ATOMS: atom_id res chain seq x y z
N MET A 1 3.19 -5.85 4.78
CA MET A 1 3.37 -4.39 4.72
C MET A 1 3.76 -3.98 3.31
N LEU A 2 3.13 -2.93 2.78
CA LEU A 2 3.52 -2.31 1.51
C LEU A 2 4.98 -1.84 1.63
N ARG A 3 5.77 -2.05 0.58
CA ARG A 3 7.18 -1.62 0.59
C ARG A 3 7.22 -0.09 0.46
N GLN A 4 7.69 0.56 1.52
CA GLN A 4 7.90 2.00 1.53
C GLN A 4 9.03 2.38 0.56
N GLN A 5 8.75 3.32 -0.35
CA GLN A 5 9.69 3.85 -1.36
C GLN A 5 10.27 5.22 -0.97
N PHE A 6 9.52 5.97 -0.16
CA PHE A 6 9.85 7.30 0.32
C PHE A 6 9.77 7.35 1.83
N LYS A 7 10.72 8.04 2.47
CA LYS A 7 10.66 8.30 3.90
C LYS A 7 9.82 9.55 4.18
N ARG A 8 9.25 9.64 5.38
CA ARG A 8 8.41 10.79 5.77
C ARG A 8 9.20 12.10 5.75
N GLU A 9 10.49 12.05 6.05
CA GLU A 9 11.39 13.20 6.04
C GLU A 9 11.70 13.70 4.61
N GLU A 10 11.43 12.89 3.59
CA GLU A 10 11.63 13.26 2.19
C GLU A 10 10.39 13.94 1.59
N LEU A 11 9.29 14.05 2.33
CA LEU A 11 8.06 14.68 1.82
C LEU A 11 8.32 16.14 1.39
N PRO A 12 7.80 16.56 0.23
CA PRO A 12 7.95 17.93 -0.24
C PRO A 12 7.02 18.87 0.54
N MET A 13 7.40 19.17 1.78
CA MET A 13 6.57 19.93 2.73
C MET A 13 6.10 21.29 2.19
N GLU A 14 6.95 21.98 1.43
CA GLU A 14 6.61 23.26 0.80
C GLU A 14 5.47 23.11 -0.22
N GLN A 15 5.47 22.04 -1.03
CA GLN A 15 4.41 21.76 -1.99
C GLN A 15 3.12 21.34 -1.27
N LEU A 16 3.24 20.53 -0.23
CA LEU A 16 2.09 20.12 0.59
C LEU A 16 1.41 21.33 1.26
N GLN A 17 2.18 22.29 1.76
CA GLN A 17 1.67 23.55 2.31
C GLN A 17 0.95 24.39 1.25
N GLN A 18 1.52 24.51 0.05
CA GLN A 18 0.89 25.23 -1.06
C GLN A 18 -0.46 24.62 -1.49
N LEU A 19 -0.67 23.33 -1.23
CA LEU A 19 -1.94 22.64 -1.51
C LEU A 19 -2.90 22.59 -0.31
N GLY A 20 -2.55 23.22 0.82
CA GLY A 20 -3.34 23.16 2.05
C GLY A 20 -3.33 21.79 2.76
N LEU A 21 -2.39 20.92 2.39
CA LEU A 21 -2.25 19.56 2.93
C LEU A 21 -1.24 19.48 4.09
N ALA A 22 -0.64 20.60 4.45
CA ALA A 22 0.24 20.69 5.61
C ALA A 22 0.27 22.12 6.15
N ASP A 23 0.37 22.28 7.47
CA ASP A 23 0.54 23.55 8.16
C ASP A 23 1.56 23.39 9.28
N TRP A 24 2.56 24.29 9.37
CA TRP A 24 3.51 24.32 10.51
C TRP A 24 4.07 22.95 10.92
N ASN A 25 4.38 22.10 9.92
CA ASN A 25 4.89 20.73 10.06
C ASN A 25 3.87 19.68 10.55
N VAL A 26 2.58 20.00 10.55
CA VAL A 26 1.46 19.07 10.69
C VAL A 26 0.98 18.68 9.29
N LEU A 27 0.78 17.38 9.05
CA LEU A 27 0.18 16.89 7.80
C LEU A 27 -1.34 16.81 7.97
N HIS A 28 -2.07 17.31 6.99
CA HIS A 28 -3.53 17.24 6.86
C HIS A 28 -3.92 16.20 5.82
N ILE A 29 -3.25 15.05 5.86
CA ILE A 29 -3.51 13.88 5.01
C ILE A 29 -3.82 12.73 5.98
N ASP A 30 -4.84 11.93 5.67
CA ASP A 30 -5.13 10.76 6.48
C ASP A 30 -4.03 9.69 6.36
N ASP A 31 -4.02 8.74 7.30
CA ASP A 31 -2.97 7.75 7.40
C ASP A 31 -2.92 6.78 6.19
N ASP A 32 -4.07 6.49 5.57
CA ASP A 32 -4.14 5.60 4.41
C ASP A 32 -3.51 6.27 3.19
N ASP A 33 -3.86 7.53 2.92
CA ASP A 33 -3.32 8.31 1.82
C ASP A 33 -1.84 8.62 2.02
N LEU A 34 -1.42 8.93 3.26
CA LEU A 34 -0.01 9.09 3.57
C LEU A 34 0.77 7.79 3.33
N THR A 35 0.21 6.64 3.74
CA THR A 35 0.81 5.33 3.49
C THR A 35 0.94 5.05 1.99
N ALA A 36 -0.08 5.39 1.20
CA ALA A 36 -0.07 5.27 -0.25
C ALA A 36 1.04 6.14 -0.87
N LEU A 37 1.11 7.42 -0.53
CA LEU A 37 2.15 8.34 -1.01
C LEU A 37 3.56 7.80 -0.72
N LEU A 38 3.82 7.38 0.52
CA LEU A 38 5.12 6.85 0.93
C LEU A 38 5.48 5.52 0.25
N ALA A 39 4.49 4.75 -0.19
CA ALA A 39 4.65 3.56 -1.01
C ALA A 39 4.81 3.87 -2.52
N GLY A 40 4.78 5.15 -2.91
CA GLY A 40 4.86 5.60 -4.31
C GLY A 40 3.58 5.35 -5.10
N ARG A 41 2.44 5.39 -4.41
CA ARG A 41 1.10 5.14 -4.94
C ARG A 41 0.33 6.44 -5.06
N ARG A 42 -0.83 6.36 -5.72
CA ARG A 42 -1.81 7.43 -5.74
C ARG A 42 -2.66 7.41 -4.47
N THR A 43 -3.03 8.58 -3.97
CA THR A 43 -4.06 8.74 -2.93
C THR A 43 -5.45 8.46 -3.49
N ASP A 44 -6.46 8.44 -2.62
CA ASP A 44 -7.83 8.67 -3.03
C ASP A 44 -8.01 10.13 -3.54
N MET A 45 -9.19 10.45 -4.09
CA MET A 45 -9.47 11.80 -4.61
C MET A 45 -9.47 12.82 -3.46
N LEU A 46 -8.61 13.84 -3.55
CA LEU A 46 -8.48 14.90 -2.56
C LEU A 46 -9.05 16.22 -3.10
N ARG A 47 -9.74 16.96 -2.23
CA ARG A 47 -10.18 18.33 -2.47
C ARG A 47 -9.04 19.28 -2.10
N LEU A 48 -8.37 19.84 -3.09
CA LEU A 48 -7.35 20.86 -2.90
C LEU A 48 -8.01 22.24 -2.96
N GLU A 49 -7.75 23.13 -2.01
CA GLU A 49 -8.41 24.43 -1.92
C GLU A 49 -7.42 25.60 -1.99
N ASN A 50 -7.91 26.74 -2.50
CA ASN A 50 -7.18 28.02 -2.56
C ASN A 50 -5.79 27.90 -3.20
N LEU A 51 -5.70 27.22 -4.35
CA LEU A 51 -4.45 27.02 -5.05
C LEU A 51 -4.03 28.31 -5.76
N GLU A 52 -2.80 28.74 -5.52
CA GLU A 52 -2.19 29.87 -6.20
C GLU A 52 -0.97 29.41 -7.01
N GLN A 53 -1.08 29.49 -8.34
CA GLN A 53 0.04 29.15 -9.22
C GLN A 53 0.17 30.18 -10.33
N GLN A 54 1.36 30.80 -10.44
CA GLN A 54 1.69 31.74 -11.51
C GLN A 54 0.67 32.88 -11.71
N GLY A 55 0.06 33.36 -10.62
CA GLY A 55 -0.96 34.43 -10.64
C GLY A 55 -2.37 33.96 -11.03
N LEU A 56 -2.57 32.66 -11.25
CA LEU A 56 -3.89 32.06 -11.36
C LEU A 56 -4.34 31.56 -9.98
N HIS A 57 -5.49 32.04 -9.53
CA HIS A 57 -6.17 31.53 -8.35
C HIS A 57 -7.20 30.47 -8.76
N ILE A 58 -7.02 29.25 -8.27
CA ILE A 58 -7.96 28.15 -8.45
C ILE A 58 -8.63 27.89 -7.09
N PRO A 59 -9.92 28.25 -6.92
CA PRO A 59 -10.59 28.14 -5.63
C PRO A 59 -10.59 26.72 -5.06
N ALA A 60 -10.78 25.73 -5.94
CA ALA A 60 -10.63 24.34 -5.57
C ALA A 60 -10.35 23.47 -6.81
N LEU A 61 -9.66 22.35 -6.58
CA LEU A 61 -9.35 21.32 -7.56
C LEU A 61 -9.48 19.95 -6.91
N ASP A 62 -10.26 19.06 -7.52
CA ASP A 62 -10.30 17.65 -7.14
C ASP A 62 -9.17 16.93 -7.88
N ALA A 63 -8.25 16.31 -7.15
CA ALA A 63 -7.13 15.58 -7.72
C ALA A 63 -6.67 14.42 -6.83
N LYS A 64 -6.16 13.35 -7.45
CA LYS A 64 -5.33 12.36 -6.74
C LYS A 64 -3.88 12.86 -6.69
N LEU A 65 -3.12 12.42 -5.71
CA LEU A 65 -1.72 12.82 -5.54
C LEU A 65 -0.79 11.61 -5.58
N SER A 66 0.44 11.79 -6.06
CA SER A 66 1.49 10.77 -5.98
C SER A 66 2.87 11.39 -5.76
N LEU A 67 3.83 10.62 -5.25
CA LEU A 67 5.23 11.03 -5.16
C LEU A 67 6.08 10.44 -6.28
N ARG A 68 7.03 11.24 -6.77
CA ARG A 68 8.07 10.80 -7.71
C ARG A 68 9.43 11.34 -7.29
N ARG A 69 10.52 10.65 -7.64
CA ARG A 69 11.87 11.24 -7.61
C ARG A 69 12.17 11.84 -8.97
N ASN A 70 12.56 13.11 -8.99
CA ASN A 70 13.05 13.76 -10.19
C ASN A 70 14.48 13.30 -10.54
N ASP A 71 15.04 13.82 -11.63
CA ASP A 71 16.38 13.46 -12.11
C ASP A 71 17.50 13.80 -11.10
N ASP A 72 17.27 14.79 -10.23
CA ASP A 72 18.19 15.17 -9.14
C ASP A 72 18.02 14.28 -7.88
N GLY A 73 17.10 13.32 -7.91
CA GLY A 73 16.77 12.43 -6.78
C GLY A 73 15.89 13.07 -5.70
N LYS A 74 15.47 14.33 -5.87
CA LYS A 74 14.55 15.04 -4.99
C LYS A 74 13.13 14.50 -5.16
N VAL A 75 12.41 14.35 -4.06
CA VAL A 75 11.01 13.94 -4.07
C VAL A 75 10.14 15.13 -4.41
N GLU A 76 9.22 14.93 -5.35
CA GLU A 76 8.21 15.90 -5.78
C GLU A 76 6.81 15.29 -5.69
N LEU A 77 5.83 16.15 -5.47
CA LEU A 77 4.42 15.84 -5.47
C LEU A 77 3.84 16.08 -6.87
N LEU A 78 3.12 15.09 -7.38
CA LEU A 78 2.39 15.17 -8.64
C LEU A 78 0.90 15.20 -8.34
N ALA A 79 0.18 16.13 -8.95
CA ALA A 79 -1.27 16.20 -8.92
C ALA A 79 -1.84 15.59 -10.20
N HIS A 80 -2.83 14.72 -10.04
CA HIS A 80 -3.59 14.04 -11.10
C HIS A 80 -5.03 14.55 -11.05
N PRO A 81 -5.34 15.69 -11.70
CA PRO A 81 -6.68 16.24 -11.73
C PRO A 81 -7.63 15.37 -12.57
N ILE A 82 -8.92 15.67 -12.51
CA ILE A 82 -9.91 15.07 -13.41
C ILE A 82 -9.75 15.67 -14.82
N TYR A 83 -9.13 14.92 -15.73
CA TYR A 83 -8.91 15.35 -17.10
C TYR A 83 -10.21 15.28 -17.92
N LYS A 84 -10.40 16.24 -18.82
CA LYS A 84 -11.56 16.23 -19.73
C LYS A 84 -11.45 15.15 -20.80
N PHE A 85 -10.24 14.89 -21.28
CA PHE A 85 -9.93 13.91 -22.30
C PHE A 85 -8.74 13.08 -21.84
N ALA A 86 -8.82 11.76 -22.01
CA ALA A 86 -7.72 10.87 -21.70
C ALA A 86 -6.75 10.80 -22.88
N GLU A 87 -5.47 11.10 -22.62
CA GLU A 87 -4.40 10.90 -23.59
C GLU A 87 -3.69 9.58 -23.28
N GLY A 88 -4.00 8.54 -24.05
CA GLY A 88 -3.38 7.22 -23.89
C GLY A 88 -2.07 7.09 -24.66
N PRO A 89 -1.11 6.27 -24.18
CA PRO A 89 0.19 6.08 -24.84
C PRO A 89 0.07 5.71 -26.32
N GLU A 90 0.99 6.22 -27.15
CA GLU A 90 0.98 6.00 -28.61
C GLU A 90 1.14 4.52 -29.00
N TYR A 91 1.80 3.72 -28.17
CA TYR A 91 2.03 2.30 -28.42
C TYR A 91 0.80 1.40 -28.14
N LEU A 92 -0.27 1.97 -27.56
CA LEU A 92 -1.54 1.27 -27.42
C LEU A 92 -2.39 1.47 -28.67
N THR A 93 -3.04 0.40 -29.11
CA THR A 93 -4.05 0.47 -30.18
C THR A 93 -5.32 1.15 -29.66
N ASP A 94 -6.12 1.72 -30.56
CA ASP A 94 -7.40 2.34 -30.18
C ASP A 94 -8.34 1.33 -29.50
N THR A 95 -8.34 0.08 -29.95
CA THR A 95 -9.11 -1.01 -29.30
C THR A 95 -8.63 -1.29 -27.87
N GLU A 96 -7.32 -1.28 -27.62
CA GLU A 96 -6.76 -1.46 -26.27
C GLU A 96 -7.15 -0.28 -25.35
N LYS A 97 -7.08 0.96 -25.87
CA LYS A 97 -7.49 2.17 -25.14
C LYS A 97 -8.97 2.13 -24.78
N GLU A 98 -9.83 1.87 -25.77
CA GLU A 98 -11.28 1.75 -25.57
C GLU A 98 -11.65 0.64 -24.57
N ALA A 99 -10.99 -0.51 -24.63
CA ALA A 99 -11.24 -1.61 -23.71
C ALA A 99 -10.89 -1.24 -22.26
N LEU A 100 -9.79 -0.52 -22.05
CA LEU A 100 -9.40 0.00 -20.74
C LEU A 100 -10.39 1.07 -20.25
N GLU A 101 -10.75 2.04 -21.10
CA GLU A 101 -11.69 3.12 -20.76
C GLU A 101 -13.07 2.59 -20.38
N LYS A 102 -13.61 1.64 -21.15
CA LYS A 102 -14.89 0.98 -20.85
C LYS A 102 -14.79 0.05 -19.64
N GLY A 103 -13.59 -0.39 -19.27
CA GLY A 103 -13.34 -1.38 -18.22
C GLY A 103 -13.63 -2.81 -18.66
N GLU A 104 -13.64 -3.07 -19.98
CA GLU A 104 -13.66 -4.41 -20.57
C GLU A 104 -12.33 -5.13 -20.35
N ALA A 105 -11.23 -4.38 -20.33
CA ALA A 105 -9.93 -4.81 -19.86
C ALA A 105 -9.56 -4.04 -18.58
N VAL A 106 -9.05 -4.75 -17.57
CA VAL A 106 -8.57 -4.12 -16.33
C VAL A 106 -7.19 -3.50 -16.53
N ASN A 107 -6.33 -4.17 -17.31
CA ASN A 107 -5.01 -3.71 -17.68
C ASN A 107 -4.57 -4.31 -19.01
N VAL A 108 -3.54 -3.72 -19.62
CA VAL A 108 -2.88 -4.22 -20.82
C VAL A 108 -1.37 -4.31 -20.57
N LEU A 109 -0.76 -5.46 -20.85
CA LEU A 109 0.68 -5.66 -20.76
C LEU A 109 1.33 -5.41 -22.14
N LYS A 110 2.34 -4.54 -22.19
CA LYS A 110 3.12 -4.27 -23.41
C LYS A 110 4.60 -4.51 -23.15
N THR A 111 5.31 -4.97 -24.17
CA THR A 111 6.78 -5.01 -24.18
C THR A 111 7.26 -3.85 -25.04
N LEU A 112 7.93 -2.89 -24.41
CA LEU A 112 8.54 -1.74 -25.08
C LEU A 112 10.02 -2.03 -25.29
N THR A 113 10.56 -1.52 -26.39
CA THR A 113 12.01 -1.54 -26.67
C THR A 113 12.46 -0.09 -26.72
N ASP A 114 13.49 0.26 -25.97
CA ASP A 114 14.06 1.60 -26.02
C ASP A 114 14.99 1.79 -27.24
N GLY A 115 15.57 2.99 -27.34
CA GLY A 115 16.49 3.34 -28.44
C GLY A 115 17.79 2.54 -28.44
N GLU A 116 18.17 1.91 -27.33
CA GLU A 116 19.38 1.10 -27.18
C GLU A 116 19.12 -0.39 -27.46
N GLY A 117 17.85 -0.78 -27.60
CA GLY A 117 17.43 -2.16 -27.87
C GLY A 117 17.05 -2.94 -26.61
N ASP A 118 17.09 -2.32 -25.44
CA ASP A 118 16.70 -2.92 -24.18
C ASP A 118 15.18 -3.01 -24.08
N LYS A 119 14.71 -4.17 -23.61
CA LYS A 119 13.28 -4.48 -23.50
C LYS A 119 12.79 -4.29 -22.08
N ARG A 120 11.73 -3.51 -21.91
CA ARG A 120 10.99 -3.39 -20.66
C ARG A 120 9.52 -3.78 -20.84
N GLU A 121 8.97 -4.49 -19.86
CA GLU A 121 7.54 -4.82 -19.81
C GLU A 121 6.81 -3.77 -18.98
N VAL A 122 5.77 -3.16 -19.53
CA VAL A 122 4.93 -2.16 -18.87
C VAL A 122 3.49 -2.64 -18.79
N LEU A 123 2.84 -2.35 -17.68
CA LEU A 123 1.42 -2.54 -17.47
C LEU A 123 0.73 -1.19 -17.61
N VAL A 124 -0.33 -1.13 -18.41
CA VAL A 124 -1.16 0.08 -18.55
C VAL A 124 -2.54 -0.18 -17.97
N GLU A 125 -2.99 0.73 -17.10
CA GLU A 125 -4.35 0.78 -16.56
C GLU A 125 -5.03 2.09 -16.93
N PHE A 126 -6.33 2.15 -16.71
CA PHE A 126 -7.10 3.38 -16.85
C PHE A 126 -7.77 3.73 -15.52
N ASP A 127 -7.48 4.92 -15.02
CA ASP A 127 -8.09 5.50 -13.82
C ASP A 127 -9.33 6.27 -14.23
N LYS A 128 -10.50 5.72 -13.92
CA LYS A 128 -11.79 6.31 -14.28
C LYS A 128 -12.10 7.59 -13.50
N GLU A 129 -11.49 7.78 -12.32
CA GLU A 129 -11.75 8.96 -11.50
C GLU A 129 -11.00 10.18 -12.02
N THR A 130 -9.77 9.99 -12.50
CA THR A 130 -8.96 11.07 -13.08
C THR A 130 -9.05 11.15 -14.61
N ASN A 131 -9.69 10.16 -15.27
CA ASN A 131 -9.76 10.03 -16.73
C ASN A 131 -8.34 9.98 -17.36
N GLU A 132 -7.50 9.10 -16.82
CA GLU A 132 -6.07 9.06 -17.12
C GLU A 132 -5.56 7.62 -17.31
N PHE A 133 -4.65 7.44 -18.27
CA PHE A 133 -3.92 6.19 -18.43
C PHE A 133 -2.71 6.16 -17.51
N ILE A 134 -2.55 5.07 -16.73
CA ILE A 134 -1.43 4.88 -15.82
C ILE A 134 -0.49 3.81 -16.37
N GLU A 135 0.77 4.17 -16.63
CA GLU A 135 1.83 3.22 -17.01
C GLU A 135 2.67 2.84 -15.78
N VAL A 136 2.90 1.54 -15.57
CA VAL A 136 3.83 1.04 -14.56
C VAL A 136 4.78 0.01 -15.15
N ASP A 137 6.08 0.18 -14.91
CA ASP A 137 7.08 -0.84 -15.21
C ASP A 137 6.86 -2.08 -14.32
N THR A 138 6.69 -3.24 -14.95
CA THR A 138 6.44 -4.50 -14.24
C THR A 138 7.59 -4.93 -13.31
N GLY A 139 8.82 -4.48 -13.57
CA GLY A 139 9.99 -4.67 -12.71
C GLY A 139 9.91 -3.87 -11.41
N LYS A 140 9.10 -2.81 -11.37
CA LYS A 140 8.81 -2.00 -10.17
C LYS A 140 7.57 -2.49 -9.40
N ILE A 141 6.90 -3.53 -9.89
CA ILE A 141 5.78 -4.16 -9.19
C ILE A 141 6.31 -5.20 -8.21
N PHE A 142 5.97 -5.03 -6.93
CA PHE A 142 6.35 -5.93 -5.84
C PHE A 142 5.15 -6.77 -5.41
N PRO A 143 5.09 -8.06 -5.80
CA PRO A 143 4.06 -8.97 -5.33
C PRO A 143 4.17 -9.16 -3.81
N PRO A 144 3.04 -9.38 -3.12
CA PRO A 144 3.06 -9.80 -1.73
C PRO A 144 3.75 -11.17 -1.60
N GLU A 145 4.38 -11.41 -0.45
CA GLU A 145 5.03 -12.70 -0.16
C GLU A 145 4.01 -13.80 0.10
N GLU A 146 2.93 -13.45 0.80
CA GLU A 146 1.82 -14.32 1.14
C GLU A 146 0.51 -13.54 1.14
N ILE A 147 -0.60 -14.25 0.98
CA ILE A 147 -1.96 -13.73 1.13
C ILE A 147 -2.66 -14.64 2.12
N ASN A 148 -3.25 -14.07 3.16
CA ASN A 148 -3.97 -14.81 4.20
C ASN A 148 -3.13 -15.91 4.87
N GLY A 149 -1.82 -15.67 5.03
CA GLY A 149 -0.86 -16.66 5.55
C GLY A 149 -0.55 -17.81 4.58
N VAL A 150 -0.99 -17.72 3.32
CA VAL A 150 -0.66 -18.64 2.23
C VAL A 150 0.42 -18.02 1.34
N PRO A 151 1.64 -18.57 1.31
CA PRO A 151 2.73 -18.06 0.48
C PRO A 151 2.39 -18.12 -1.02
N LEU A 152 2.70 -17.06 -1.75
CA LEU A 152 2.56 -17.05 -3.20
C LEU A 152 3.70 -17.81 -3.87
N THR A 153 3.37 -18.67 -4.83
CA THR A 153 4.35 -19.37 -5.67
C THR A 153 5.11 -18.40 -6.58
N LYS A 154 6.26 -18.83 -7.11
CA LYS A 154 7.03 -18.02 -8.06
C LYS A 154 6.22 -17.65 -9.31
N GLU A 155 5.36 -18.57 -9.77
CA GLU A 155 4.50 -18.35 -10.92
C GLU A 155 3.39 -17.35 -10.60
N GLN A 156 2.73 -17.48 -9.45
CA GLN A 156 1.74 -16.52 -8.98
C GLN A 156 2.34 -15.11 -8.86
N LYS A 157 3.52 -14.98 -8.23
CA LYS A 157 4.23 -13.70 -8.16
C LYS A 157 4.55 -13.12 -9.55
N LYS A 158 4.97 -13.96 -10.51
CA LYS A 158 5.21 -13.55 -11.91
C LYS A 158 3.93 -13.08 -12.59
N ASN A 159 2.82 -13.79 -12.41
CA ASN A 159 1.51 -13.45 -12.98
C ASN A 159 1.00 -12.14 -12.39
N TYR A 160 1.11 -11.94 -11.07
CA TYR A 160 0.75 -10.70 -10.41
C TYR A 160 1.53 -9.49 -10.96
N ARG A 161 2.86 -9.61 -11.15
CA ARG A 161 3.66 -8.54 -11.80
C ARG A 161 3.21 -8.20 -13.21
N LYS A 162 2.67 -9.19 -13.93
CA LYS A 162 2.15 -9.02 -15.29
C LYS A 162 0.69 -8.56 -15.32
N GLY A 163 0.16 -8.09 -14.19
CA GLY A 163 -1.23 -7.64 -14.05
C GLY A 163 -2.26 -8.76 -14.16
N LYS A 164 -1.88 -10.03 -14.11
CA LYS A 164 -2.83 -11.14 -14.16
C LYS A 164 -3.43 -11.38 -12.78
N GLU A 165 -4.69 -11.83 -12.78
CA GLU A 165 -5.31 -12.33 -11.56
C GLU A 165 -4.58 -13.59 -11.07
N VAL A 166 -4.45 -13.68 -9.76
CA VAL A 166 -3.80 -14.77 -9.03
C VAL A 166 -4.77 -15.26 -7.97
N GLU A 167 -5.04 -16.57 -7.99
CA GLU A 167 -5.91 -17.23 -7.02
C GLU A 167 -5.09 -18.06 -6.02
N THR A 168 -5.42 -17.94 -4.74
CA THR A 168 -4.90 -18.77 -3.65
C THR A 168 -5.78 -20.01 -3.43
N GLU A 169 -5.26 -21.00 -2.69
CA GLU A 169 -5.99 -22.24 -2.41
C GLU A 169 -7.33 -22.05 -1.67
N ASP A 170 -7.49 -20.95 -0.94
CA ASP A 170 -8.75 -20.60 -0.27
C ASP A 170 -9.73 -19.80 -1.17
N GLY A 171 -9.46 -19.73 -2.48
CA GLY A 171 -10.26 -19.06 -3.50
C GLY A 171 -10.24 -17.53 -3.39
N THR A 172 -9.21 -16.96 -2.75
CA THR A 172 -9.00 -15.50 -2.75
C THR A 172 -8.28 -15.14 -4.03
N THR A 173 -8.87 -14.24 -4.82
CA THR A 173 -8.22 -13.72 -6.03
C THR A 173 -7.65 -12.33 -5.76
N ILE A 174 -6.43 -12.11 -6.23
CA ILE A 174 -5.76 -10.81 -6.18
C ILE A 174 -5.21 -10.44 -7.54
N GLN A 175 -5.19 -9.15 -7.82
CA GLN A 175 -4.59 -8.57 -9.02
C GLN A 175 -3.85 -7.30 -8.63
N TYR A 176 -2.76 -7.01 -9.32
CA TYR A 176 -2.13 -5.70 -9.19
C TYR A 176 -3.08 -4.62 -9.72
N SER A 177 -3.07 -3.48 -9.04
CA SER A 177 -3.74 -2.26 -9.48
C SER A 177 -2.74 -1.13 -9.42
N ALA A 178 -2.71 -0.24 -10.42
CA ALA A 178 -1.89 0.98 -10.43
C ALA A 178 -2.68 2.21 -9.95
N GLN A 179 -4.00 2.22 -10.17
CA GLN A 179 -4.89 3.32 -9.78
C GLN A 179 -5.30 3.28 -8.30
N ASP A 180 -5.32 2.10 -7.68
CA ASP A 180 -5.81 1.96 -6.30
C ASP A 180 -4.69 2.26 -5.27
N LYS A 181 -5.08 2.88 -4.16
CA LYS A 181 -4.18 3.20 -3.04
C LYS A 181 -3.44 1.98 -2.48
N HIS A 182 -4.14 0.85 -2.36
CA HIS A 182 -3.63 -0.37 -1.73
C HIS A 182 -2.89 -1.33 -2.68
N ALA A 183 -2.65 -0.94 -3.94
CA ALA A 183 -1.97 -1.70 -5.00
C ALA A 183 -2.56 -3.08 -5.37
N ILE A 184 -3.51 -3.59 -4.59
CA ILE A 184 -4.13 -4.90 -4.74
C ILE A 184 -5.62 -4.72 -4.91
N ARG A 185 -6.15 -5.25 -6.01
CA ARG A 185 -7.58 -5.45 -6.22
C ARG A 185 -7.91 -6.90 -5.89
N ALA A 186 -9.02 -7.15 -5.21
CA ALA A 186 -9.36 -8.50 -4.78
C ALA A 186 -10.85 -8.78 -4.64
N ASN A 187 -11.25 -10.04 -4.81
CA ASN A 187 -12.64 -10.48 -4.64
C ASN A 187 -13.08 -10.54 -3.15
N LYS A 188 -12.12 -10.60 -2.22
CA LYS A 188 -12.34 -10.78 -0.77
C LYS A 188 -11.58 -9.71 0.03
N LEU A 189 -11.78 -8.43 -0.28
CA LEU A 189 -11.02 -7.30 0.30
C LEU A 189 -10.99 -7.29 1.84
N ALA A 190 -12.12 -7.60 2.51
CA ALA A 190 -12.19 -7.65 3.97
C ALA A 190 -11.28 -8.73 4.59
N LEU A 191 -10.95 -9.79 3.86
CA LEU A 191 -10.04 -10.85 4.31
C LEU A 191 -8.57 -10.46 4.09
N ILE A 192 -8.24 -9.80 2.98
CA ILE A 192 -6.88 -9.37 2.64
C ILE A 192 -6.42 -8.16 3.48
N ALA A 193 -7.34 -7.28 3.86
CA ALA A 193 -7.04 -6.12 4.70
C ALA A 193 -6.39 -6.52 6.04
N SER A 194 -6.82 -7.65 6.62
CA SER A 194 -6.20 -8.17 7.84
C SER A 194 -4.70 -8.43 7.69
N VAL A 195 -4.25 -9.00 6.57
CA VAL A 195 -2.84 -9.37 6.39
C VAL A 195 -1.97 -8.15 6.12
N LEU A 196 -2.50 -7.14 5.43
CA LEU A 196 -1.79 -5.90 5.14
C LEU A 196 -1.65 -5.00 6.37
N ILE A 197 -2.65 -5.00 7.26
CA ILE A 197 -2.76 -4.10 8.42
C ILE A 197 -2.26 -4.77 9.71
N ASP A 198 -2.73 -5.98 10.04
CA ASP A 198 -2.49 -6.65 11.33
C ASP A 198 -1.67 -7.96 11.23
N GLY A 199 -1.26 -8.34 10.01
CA GLY A 199 -0.52 -9.58 9.77
C GLY A 199 -1.41 -10.85 9.75
N GLY A 200 -2.72 -10.70 9.57
CA GLY A 200 -3.67 -11.79 9.32
C GLY A 200 -4.48 -12.22 10.55
N VAL A 201 -4.40 -11.48 11.65
CA VAL A 201 -5.18 -11.69 12.87
C VAL A 201 -6.67 -11.59 12.60
N SER A 202 -7.13 -10.56 11.88
CA SER A 202 -8.56 -10.43 11.56
C SER A 202 -9.04 -11.53 10.60
N TYR A 203 -8.18 -12.09 9.73
CA TYR A 203 -8.50 -13.26 8.92
C TYR A 203 -8.70 -14.52 9.77
N VAL A 204 -7.82 -14.76 10.75
CA VAL A 204 -7.95 -15.88 11.69
C VAL A 204 -9.24 -15.75 12.49
N LEU A 205 -9.59 -14.54 12.96
CA LEU A 205 -10.84 -14.27 13.66
C LEU A 205 -12.05 -14.53 12.75
N PHE A 206 -12.05 -14.02 11.51
CA PHE A 206 -13.12 -14.26 10.55
C PHE A 206 -13.30 -15.74 10.22
N LYS A 207 -12.20 -16.49 9.98
CA LYS A 207 -12.25 -17.94 9.81
C LYS A 207 -12.78 -18.65 11.06
N GLY A 208 -12.36 -18.22 12.25
CA GLY A 208 -12.84 -18.76 13.52
C GLY A 208 -14.35 -18.55 13.71
N LEU A 209 -14.85 -17.34 13.44
CA LEU A 209 -16.28 -17.04 13.51
C LEU A 209 -17.07 -17.81 12.45
N ASN A 210 -16.61 -17.85 11.19
CA ASN A 210 -17.27 -18.64 10.15
C ASN A 210 -17.31 -20.13 10.48
N ALA A 211 -16.26 -20.69 11.09
CA ALA A 211 -16.26 -22.07 11.56
C ALA A 211 -17.26 -22.31 12.72
N LEU A 212 -17.54 -21.29 13.54
CA LEU A 212 -18.53 -21.35 14.63
C LEU A 212 -19.97 -21.22 14.13
N PHE A 213 -20.20 -20.39 13.10
CA PHE A 213 -21.53 -20.11 12.57
C PHE A 213 -21.98 -21.09 11.46
N ASN A 214 -21.06 -21.84 10.86
CA ASN A 214 -21.37 -22.82 9.81
C ASN A 214 -21.34 -24.27 10.36
N LYS A 215 -22.42 -24.73 11.01
CA LYS A 215 -22.67 -26.16 11.29
C LYS A 215 -22.92 -26.88 9.94
N LYS A 216 -22.34 -28.01 9.55
CA LYS A 216 -21.58 -29.10 10.21
C LYS A 216 -20.31 -29.38 9.41
N GLN A 217 -19.15 -29.43 10.06
CA GLN A 217 -18.11 -30.40 9.71
C GLN A 217 -17.46 -30.92 11.00
N GLU A 218 -17.54 -32.23 11.17
CA GLU A 218 -16.92 -33.00 12.24
C GLU A 218 -15.41 -33.07 12.01
N ALA A 219 -14.68 -32.06 12.45
CA ALA A 219 -13.25 -32.20 12.66
C ALA A 219 -12.84 -31.31 13.83
N ALA A 220 -12.24 -31.92 14.85
CA ALA A 220 -11.69 -31.19 15.99
C ALA A 220 -10.69 -30.13 15.48
N PRO A 221 -10.63 -28.95 16.13
CA PRO A 221 -9.71 -27.88 15.73
C PRO A 221 -8.29 -28.41 15.58
N GLY A 222 -7.69 -28.22 14.40
CA GLY A 222 -6.35 -28.69 14.09
C GLY A 222 -5.27 -28.05 14.97
N LYS A 223 -4.09 -28.68 15.06
CA LYS A 223 -2.97 -28.24 15.89
C LYS A 223 -2.58 -26.76 15.70
N ASN A 224 -2.75 -26.24 14.49
CA ASN A 224 -2.44 -24.84 14.16
C ASN A 224 -3.38 -23.84 14.87
N PHE A 225 -4.64 -24.22 15.11
CA PHE A 225 -5.60 -23.39 15.86
C PHE A 225 -5.22 -23.30 17.34
N GLN A 226 -4.80 -24.42 17.94
CA GLN A 226 -4.35 -24.45 19.33
C GLN A 226 -3.09 -23.61 19.54
N GLN A 227 -2.12 -23.70 18.63
CA GLN A 227 -0.90 -22.89 18.67
C GLN A 227 -1.18 -21.39 18.50
N ALA A 228 -2.15 -21.02 17.65
CA ALA A 228 -2.57 -19.63 17.51
C ALA A 228 -3.24 -19.10 18.79
N LEU A 229 -4.06 -19.92 19.45
CA LEU A 229 -4.72 -19.59 20.70
C LEU A 229 -3.70 -19.38 21.85
N GLU A 230 -2.68 -20.23 21.93
CA GLU A 230 -1.61 -20.08 22.92
C GLU A 230 -0.78 -18.81 22.70
N LYS A 231 -0.48 -18.48 21.44
CA LYS A 231 0.22 -17.23 21.10
C LYS A 231 -0.61 -15.99 21.45
N MET A 232 -1.92 -16.03 21.23
CA MET A 232 -2.84 -14.95 21.65
C MET A 232 -2.84 -14.78 23.17
N ARG A 233 -3.00 -15.87 23.92
CA ARG A 233 -2.97 -15.82 25.39
C ARG A 233 -1.63 -15.33 25.93
N ALA A 234 -0.52 -15.74 25.29
CA ALA A 234 0.80 -15.25 25.65
C ALA A 234 0.97 -13.76 25.33
N ALA A 235 0.38 -13.26 24.24
CA ALA A 235 0.40 -11.85 23.89
C ALA A 235 -0.48 -11.00 24.84
N GLU A 236 -1.67 -11.47 25.18
CA GLU A 236 -2.55 -10.84 26.17
C GLU A 236 -1.92 -10.84 27.56
N ALA A 237 -1.30 -11.94 27.98
CA ALA A 237 -0.59 -12.01 29.27
C ALA A 237 0.63 -11.08 29.30
N ARG A 238 1.31 -10.86 28.17
CA ARG A 238 2.41 -9.89 28.05
C ARG A 238 1.93 -8.45 28.07
N GLN A 239 0.75 -8.17 27.54
CA GLN A 239 0.13 -6.85 27.58
C GLN A 239 -0.54 -6.55 28.93
N ALA A 240 -0.96 -7.58 29.66
CA ALA A 240 -1.59 -7.46 30.99
C ALA A 240 -0.58 -7.51 32.16
N ALA A 241 0.70 -7.82 31.91
CA ALA A 241 1.72 -7.80 32.96
C ALA A 241 2.09 -6.36 33.33
N PRO A 242 1.94 -5.93 34.60
CA PRO A 242 2.34 -4.59 35.02
C PRO A 242 3.87 -4.47 34.95
N ALA A 243 4.36 -3.32 34.51
CA ALA A 243 5.78 -3.00 34.48
C ALA A 243 6.37 -3.11 35.89
N VAL A 244 7.16 -4.16 36.14
CA VAL A 244 7.95 -4.30 37.36
C VAL A 244 9.01 -3.20 37.32
N LYS A 245 8.84 -2.20 38.18
CA LYS A 245 9.88 -1.21 38.49
C LYS A 245 11.09 -1.96 39.04
N ALA A 246 12.23 -1.79 38.40
CA ALA A 246 13.51 -2.16 39.00
C ALA A 246 13.77 -1.23 40.19
N GLU A 247 13.96 -1.80 41.38
CA GLU A 247 14.51 -1.06 42.52
C GLU A 247 16.01 -0.81 42.31
N PRO A 248 16.55 0.34 42.71
CA PRO A 248 17.98 0.60 42.67
C PRO A 248 18.65 -0.04 43.90
N GLY A 249 19.50 -1.03 43.66
CA GLY A 249 20.46 -1.50 44.67
C GLY A 249 21.59 -0.49 44.81
N GLU A 250 21.80 -0.03 46.04
CA GLU A 250 22.90 0.84 46.44
C GLU A 250 24.22 0.05 46.33
N ASP A 251 25.08 0.43 45.39
CA ASP A 251 26.46 -0.03 45.32
C ASP A 251 27.34 0.77 46.28
N GLU A 252 28.16 0.02 47.00
CA GLU A 252 29.14 0.42 47.99
C GLU A 252 30.14 1.47 47.45
N GLU A 253 30.23 2.61 48.12
CA GLU A 253 31.35 3.53 47.99
C GLU A 253 32.32 3.27 49.17
N GLN A 254 33.39 2.53 48.91
CA GLN A 254 34.58 2.47 49.76
C GLN A 254 35.77 3.14 49.05
N ALA A 255 36.57 3.84 49.87
CA ALA A 255 37.84 4.55 49.63
C ALA A 255 37.66 6.08 49.58
N GLU A 256 38.33 6.92 50.36
CA GLU A 256 39.59 6.75 51.10
C GLU A 256 39.84 7.96 52.04
N THR A 257 40.45 7.70 53.21
CA THR A 257 41.36 8.58 54.01
C THR A 257 40.79 9.90 54.60
N ILE A 258 41.08 10.32 55.85
CA ILE A 258 42.38 10.69 56.41
C ILE A 258 42.32 10.72 57.97
N SER A 259 43.34 10.12 58.59
CA SER A 259 44.07 10.48 59.83
C SER A 259 43.52 11.60 60.74
N ARG A 260 43.29 11.35 62.03
CA ARG A 260 44.24 11.48 63.15
C ARG A 260 43.60 11.14 64.50
#